data_AF-X1LCX2-F1
#
_entry.id   AF-X1LCX2-F1
#
_cell.length_a   1.000
_cell.length_b   1.000
_cell.length_c   1.000
_cell.angle_alpha   90.00
_cell.angle_beta   90.00
_cell.angle_gamma   90.00
#
_symmetry.space_group_name_H-M   'P 1'
#
loop_
_entity.id
_entity.type
_entity.pdbx_description
1 polymer ?
#
loop_
_entity_poly.entity_id
_entity_poly.type
_entity_poly.pdbx_seq_one_letter_code
_entity_poly.pdbx_strand_id
1 'polypeptide(L)'
;VKIIVALLFSVIVAVSDKHTSLWGALFLAVAAVIVARLRTKEVISRLLVVNSFIFLLWLMLPFTFPGEKVYTLGSLGISQEGIKYALLITIKSNSIILVGIAFLSTSSIFNLVHALRHLHLPDKLVQLFFFTYRYIHTIHSEYIRLNNALKIRGFKPQTNLHTYKTYAYLVGMMLVRSYDRSKRVYNAMLCRGFKGKFWTLNHFVSKKADFAAGIVMISCIMGLVLLS
;
A
#
# COMPACT_ATOMS: atom_id res chain seq x y z
N VAL A 1 -4.21 -12.50 11.40
CA VAL A 1 -3.50 -11.80 12.50
C VAL A 1 -2.79 -10.54 12.00
N LYS A 2 -1.72 -10.62 11.20
CA LYS A 2 -0.91 -9.44 10.77
C LYS A 2 -1.72 -8.25 10.22
N ILE A 3 -2.68 -8.48 9.31
CA ILE A 3 -3.54 -7.41 8.75
C ILE A 3 -4.39 -6.75 9.83
N ILE A 4 -5.01 -7.55 10.71
CA ILE A 4 -5.86 -7.04 11.79
C ILE A 4 -5.02 -6.18 12.74
N VAL A 5 -3.82 -6.64 13.09
CA VAL A 5 -2.96 -5.88 14.00
C VAL A 5 -2.43 -4.59 13.35
N ALA A 6 -2.09 -4.62 12.06
CA ALA A 6 -1.71 -3.42 11.32
C ALA A 6 -2.87 -2.41 11.24
N LEU A 7 -4.11 -2.88 11.04
CA LEU A 7 -5.31 -2.05 11.00
C LEU A 7 -5.60 -1.44 12.37
N LEU A 8 -5.56 -2.24 13.44
CA LEU A 8 -5.73 -1.76 14.81
C LEU A 8 -4.65 -0.72 15.18
N PHE A 9 -3.38 -0.99 14.86
CA PHE A 9 -2.29 -0.04 15.05
C PHE A 9 -2.57 1.27 14.29
N SER A 10 -2.98 1.19 13.03
CA SER A 10 -3.30 2.36 12.22
C SER A 10 -4.44 3.20 12.80
N VAL A 11 -5.50 2.57 13.29
CA VAL A 11 -6.64 3.26 13.91
C VAL A 11 -6.21 3.96 15.19
N ILE A 12 -5.44 3.28 16.04
CA ILE A 12 -5.00 3.82 17.33
C ILE A 12 -4.04 4.99 17.13
N VAL A 13 -3.07 4.87 16.22
CA VAL A 13 -2.16 5.99 15.88
C VAL A 13 -2.90 7.16 15.26
N ALA A 14 -3.96 6.92 14.47
CA ALA A 14 -4.77 7.98 13.90
C ALA A 14 -5.55 8.77 14.98
N VAL A 15 -6.15 8.07 15.94
CA VAL A 15 -6.98 8.66 17.02
C VAL A 15 -6.13 9.29 18.13
N SER A 16 -4.87 8.89 18.28
CA SER A 16 -4.03 9.36 19.39
C SER A 16 -3.41 10.74 19.12
N ASP A 17 -3.68 11.71 19.99
CA ASP A 17 -3.17 13.09 19.86
C ASP A 17 -2.07 13.46 20.86
N LYS A 18 -1.80 12.60 21.87
CA LYS A 18 -0.72 12.81 22.83
C LYS A 18 0.66 12.58 22.21
N HIS A 19 1.58 13.52 22.44
CA HIS A 19 2.95 13.46 21.96
C HIS A 19 3.71 12.20 22.41
N THR A 20 3.45 11.70 23.62
CA THR A 20 4.09 10.49 24.17
C THR A 20 3.73 9.21 23.40
N SER A 21 2.46 9.06 23.04
CA SER A 21 1.96 7.93 22.24
C SER A 21 2.55 7.94 20.82
N LEU A 22 2.72 9.11 20.23
CA LEU A 22 3.24 9.27 18.87
C LEU A 22 4.72 8.87 18.73
N TRP A 23 5.55 9.28 19.69
CA TRP A 23 6.95 8.83 19.72
C TRP A 23 7.07 7.32 19.97
N GLY A 24 6.22 6.77 20.84
CA GLY A 24 6.13 5.33 21.07
C GLY A 24 5.72 4.56 19.81
N ALA A 25 4.74 5.06 19.07
CA ALA A 25 4.28 4.47 17.82
C ALA A 25 5.37 4.48 16.74
N LEU A 26 6.12 5.58 16.62
CA LEU A 26 7.22 5.68 15.67
C LEU A 26 8.36 4.71 16.03
N PHE A 27 8.72 4.63 17.31
CA PHE A 27 9.74 3.69 17.78
C PHE A 27 9.35 2.23 17.46
N LEU A 28 8.10 1.86 17.73
CA LEU A 28 7.56 0.54 17.43
C LEU A 28 7.57 0.25 15.93
N ALA A 29 7.20 1.23 15.11
CA ALA A 29 7.22 1.12 13.65
C ALA A 29 8.64 0.90 13.11
N VAL A 30 9.63 1.63 13.64
CA VAL A 30 11.05 1.46 13.28
C VAL A 30 11.56 0.10 13.75
N ALA A 31 11.24 -0.33 14.97
CA ALA A 31 11.60 -1.64 15.49
C ALA A 31 11.03 -2.77 14.62
N ALA A 32 9.77 -2.65 14.18
CA ALA A 32 9.14 -3.61 13.26
C ALA A 32 9.89 -3.71 11.92
N VAL A 33 10.36 -2.59 11.38
CA VAL A 33 11.16 -2.57 10.13
C VAL A 33 12.54 -3.21 10.32
N ILE A 34 13.19 -2.97 11.47
CA ILE A 34 14.49 -3.58 11.80
C ILE A 34 14.34 -5.10 11.95
N VAL A 35 13.32 -5.56 12.69
CA VAL A 35 13.04 -6.99 12.89
C VAL A 35 12.68 -7.67 11.56
N ALA A 36 11.95 -6.97 10.69
CA ALA A 36 11.62 -7.46 9.35
C ALA A 36 12.82 -7.49 8.37
N ARG A 37 14.00 -6.96 8.78
CA ARG A 37 15.24 -6.92 7.98
C ARG A 37 15.03 -6.39 6.56
N LEU A 38 14.26 -5.32 6.43
CA LEU A 38 13.90 -4.77 5.13
C LEU A 38 15.06 -4.03 4.50
N ARG A 39 15.13 -4.07 3.16
CA ARG A 39 16.13 -3.33 2.42
C ARG A 39 15.83 -1.84 2.56
N THR A 40 16.73 -1.10 3.21
CA THR A 40 16.56 0.34 3.52
C THR A 40 16.22 1.17 2.29
N LYS A 41 16.78 0.81 1.12
CA LYS A 41 16.46 1.48 -0.16
C LYS A 41 14.97 1.44 -0.53
N GLU A 42 14.30 0.31 -0.33
CA GLU A 42 12.88 0.17 -0.66
C GLU A 42 11.99 0.95 0.31
N VAL A 43 12.37 0.97 1.58
CA VAL A 43 11.69 1.73 2.63
C VAL A 43 11.81 3.23 2.37
N ILE A 44 13.03 3.72 2.09
CA ILE A 44 13.29 5.14 1.79
C ILE A 44 12.57 5.59 0.52
N SER A 45 12.61 4.79 -0.56
CA SER A 45 11.95 5.16 -1.82
C SER A 45 10.43 5.34 -1.64
N ARG A 46 9.78 4.48 -0.86
CA ARG A 46 8.34 4.58 -0.55
C ARG A 46 8.04 5.75 0.39
N LEU A 47 8.89 5.96 1.40
CA LEU A 47 8.79 7.09 2.32
C LEU A 47 8.94 8.43 1.60
N LEU A 48 9.81 8.52 0.60
CA LEU A 48 10.05 9.75 -0.15
C LEU A 48 8.78 10.22 -0.88
N VAL A 49 8.03 9.30 -1.50
CA VAL A 49 6.77 9.64 -2.17
C VAL A 49 5.77 10.27 -1.20
N VAL A 50 5.63 9.70 -0.01
CA VAL A 50 4.68 10.20 0.98
C VAL A 50 5.20 11.46 1.69
N ASN A 51 6.48 11.51 2.01
CA ASN A 51 7.11 12.70 2.58
C ASN A 51 7.10 13.88 1.60
N SER A 52 7.11 13.65 0.29
CA SER A 52 6.90 14.71 -0.71
C SER A 52 5.50 15.33 -0.60
N PHE A 53 4.48 14.53 -0.30
CA PHE A 53 3.13 15.05 -0.05
C PHE A 53 3.02 15.75 1.32
N ILE A 54 3.67 15.20 2.35
CA ILE A 54 3.74 15.82 3.68
C ILE A 54 4.49 17.16 3.64
N PHE A 55 5.51 17.28 2.79
CA PHE A 55 6.22 18.54 2.57
C PHE A 55 5.27 19.63 2.03
N LEU A 56 4.35 19.26 1.12
CA LEU A 56 3.32 20.19 0.65
C LEU A 56 2.36 20.61 1.78
N LEU A 57 2.00 19.68 2.67
CA LEU A 57 1.20 19.99 3.87
C LEU A 57 1.96 20.93 4.82
N TRP A 58 3.27 20.75 4.99
CA TRP A 58 4.14 21.66 5.74
C TRP A 58 4.19 23.06 5.14
N LEU A 59 4.04 23.19 3.82
CA LEU A 59 3.96 24.48 3.15
C LEU A 59 2.57 25.13 3.26
N MET A 60 1.49 24.35 3.42
CA MET A 60 0.12 24.88 3.46
C MET A 60 -0.38 25.12 4.88
N LEU A 61 -0.25 24.14 5.77
CA LEU A 61 -0.87 24.16 7.11
C LEU A 61 -0.41 25.34 7.98
N PRO A 62 0.87 25.72 8.05
CA PRO A 62 1.30 26.87 8.85
C PRO A 62 0.71 28.21 8.41
N PHE A 63 0.26 28.32 7.14
CA PHE A 63 -0.34 29.53 6.58
C PHE A 63 -1.86 29.52 6.54
N THR A 64 -2.49 28.34 6.44
CA THR A 64 -3.96 28.22 6.31
C THR A 64 -4.67 28.02 7.65
N PHE A 65 -3.99 27.51 8.69
CA PHE A 65 -4.66 27.24 9.98
C PHE A 65 -4.92 28.54 10.78
N PRO A 66 -6.17 28.86 11.14
CA PRO A 66 -6.47 29.97 12.03
C PRO A 66 -5.96 29.62 13.45
N GLY A 67 -5.00 30.39 13.96
CA GLY A 67 -4.41 30.20 15.29
C GLY A 67 -3.52 31.38 15.69
N GLU A 68 -2.99 31.35 16.92
CA GLU A 68 -2.07 32.38 17.41
C GLU A 68 -0.79 32.42 16.56
N LYS A 69 -0.58 33.58 15.92
CA LYS A 69 0.57 33.88 15.09
C LYS A 69 1.76 34.15 16.00
N VAL A 70 2.77 33.28 15.97
CA VAL A 70 3.96 33.46 16.83
C VAL A 70 5.04 34.27 16.14
N TYR A 71 5.07 34.26 14.82
CA TYR A 71 5.88 35.19 14.02
C TYR A 71 5.02 35.78 12.93
N THR A 72 4.88 37.11 12.94
CA THR A 72 4.31 37.89 11.85
C THR A 72 5.45 38.40 10.97
N LEU A 73 5.76 37.68 9.89
CA LEU A 73 6.61 38.21 8.83
C LEU A 73 5.67 38.84 7.77
N GLY A 74 5.19 40.05 8.03
CA GLY A 74 4.22 40.74 7.18
C GLY A 74 2.77 40.22 7.31
N SER A 75 2.05 40.06 6.19
CA SER A 75 0.65 39.60 6.15
C SER A 75 0.46 38.09 6.37
N LEU A 76 1.54 37.32 6.32
CA LEU A 76 1.55 35.88 6.55
C LEU A 76 2.09 35.59 7.95
N GLY A 77 1.19 35.27 8.87
CA GLY A 77 1.57 34.83 10.22
C GLY A 77 1.74 33.33 10.24
N ILE A 78 2.88 32.86 10.73
CA ILE A 78 3.12 31.43 10.94
C ILE A 78 2.40 31.02 12.22
N SER A 79 1.39 30.15 12.09
CA SER A 79 0.62 29.61 13.21
C SER A 79 1.40 28.50 13.92
N GLN A 80 1.64 28.63 15.23
CA GLN A 80 2.28 27.57 16.04
C GLN A 80 1.46 26.27 16.00
N GLU A 81 0.14 26.40 16.01
CA GLU A 81 -0.77 25.27 15.92
C GLU A 81 -0.62 24.57 14.56
N GLY A 82 -0.49 25.32 13.46
CA GLY A 82 -0.24 24.77 12.13
C GLY A 82 1.05 23.92 12.06
N ILE A 83 2.12 24.34 12.73
CA ILE A 83 3.38 23.57 12.82
C ILE A 83 3.19 22.30 13.65
N LYS A 84 2.52 22.39 14.82
CA LYS A 84 2.23 21.22 15.66
C LYS A 84 1.40 20.20 14.88
N TYR A 85 0.33 20.62 14.21
CA TYR A 85 -0.50 19.72 13.38
C TYR A 85 0.29 19.09 12.22
N ALA A 86 1.12 19.87 11.52
CA ALA A 86 1.95 19.33 10.44
C ALA A 86 2.94 18.27 10.96
N LEU A 87 3.55 18.50 12.13
CA LEU A 87 4.45 17.55 12.78
C LEU A 87 3.70 16.29 13.26
N LEU A 88 2.51 16.45 13.85
CA LEU A 88 1.64 15.33 14.24
C LEU A 88 1.28 14.44 13.03
N ILE A 89 0.83 15.05 11.93
CA ILE A 89 0.48 14.32 10.70
C ILE A 89 1.70 13.60 10.13
N THR A 90 2.88 14.23 10.19
CA THR A 90 4.15 13.64 9.73
C THR A 90 4.45 12.36 10.51
N ILE A 91 4.41 12.41 11.85
CA ILE A 91 4.72 11.25 12.70
C ILE A 91 3.67 10.15 12.53
N LYS A 92 2.37 10.49 12.53
CA LYS A 92 1.27 9.53 12.32
C LYS A 92 1.44 8.80 11.00
N SER A 93 1.61 9.54 9.91
CA SER A 93 1.73 8.98 8.56
C SER A 93 2.95 8.07 8.45
N ASN A 94 4.12 8.53 8.88
CA ASN A 94 5.36 7.75 8.81
C ASN A 94 5.25 6.44 9.60
N SER A 95 4.66 6.48 10.80
CA SER A 95 4.47 5.29 11.64
C SER A 95 3.56 4.25 10.98
N ILE A 96 2.41 4.68 10.44
CA ILE A 96 1.44 3.81 9.77
C ILE A 96 2.07 3.17 8.51
N ILE A 97 2.80 3.97 7.72
CA ILE A 97 3.44 3.52 6.49
C ILE A 97 4.54 2.49 6.78
N LEU A 98 5.40 2.75 7.77
CA LEU A 98 6.47 1.83 8.16
C LEU A 98 5.92 0.46 8.58
N VAL A 99 4.87 0.46 9.41
CA VAL A 99 4.19 -0.77 9.83
C VAL A 99 3.54 -1.48 8.64
N GLY A 100 2.86 -0.74 7.76
CA GLY A 100 2.27 -1.28 6.54
C GLY A 100 3.30 -1.94 5.62
N ILE A 101 4.44 -1.29 5.40
CA ILE A 101 5.55 -1.83 4.60
C ILE A 101 6.14 -3.08 5.26
N ALA A 102 6.34 -3.08 6.58
CA ALA A 102 6.88 -4.23 7.29
C ALA A 102 5.98 -5.46 7.18
N PHE A 103 4.66 -5.29 7.34
CA PHE A 103 3.72 -6.40 7.22
C PHE A 103 3.55 -6.89 5.79
N LEU A 104 3.47 -5.97 4.82
CA LEU A 104 3.30 -6.34 3.42
C LEU A 104 4.51 -7.09 2.88
N SER A 105 5.71 -6.70 3.30
CA SER A 105 6.97 -7.32 2.85
C SER A 105 7.22 -8.68 3.49
N THR A 106 6.74 -8.90 4.71
CA THR A 106 6.91 -10.18 5.44
C THR A 106 5.80 -11.19 5.13
N SER A 107 4.76 -10.80 4.37
CA SER A 107 3.60 -11.64 4.08
C SER A 107 3.61 -12.10 2.61
N SER A 108 3.39 -13.40 2.40
CA SER A 108 3.16 -13.90 1.04
C SER A 108 1.81 -13.42 0.51
N ILE A 109 1.68 -13.30 -0.81
CA ILE A 109 0.40 -12.95 -1.45
C ILE A 109 -0.72 -13.94 -1.12
N PHE A 110 -0.38 -15.23 -0.98
CA PHE A 110 -1.35 -16.26 -0.59
C PHE A 110 -1.89 -16.01 0.82
N ASN A 111 -1.06 -15.50 1.73
CA ASN A 111 -1.49 -15.14 3.08
C ASN A 111 -2.43 -13.94 3.06
N LEU A 112 -2.21 -12.97 2.17
CA LEU A 112 -3.11 -11.83 1.99
C LEU A 112 -4.47 -12.29 1.47
N VAL A 113 -4.50 -13.12 0.41
CA VAL A 113 -5.74 -13.67 -0.17
C VAL A 113 -6.52 -14.47 0.87
N HIS A 114 -5.84 -15.29 1.68
CA HIS A 114 -6.48 -16.05 2.74
C HIS A 114 -6.99 -15.15 3.89
N ALA A 115 -6.24 -14.12 4.26
CA ALA A 115 -6.67 -13.15 5.26
C ALA A 115 -7.92 -12.38 4.81
N LEU A 116 -8.02 -12.04 3.52
CA LEU A 116 -9.24 -11.46 2.94
C LEU A 116 -10.43 -12.42 3.05
N ARG A 117 -10.22 -13.71 2.81
CA ARG A 117 -11.27 -14.73 2.98
C ARG A 117 -11.75 -14.82 4.43
N HIS A 118 -10.83 -14.75 5.39
CA HIS A 118 -11.16 -14.76 6.82
C HIS A 118 -11.84 -13.47 7.29
N LEU A 119 -11.66 -12.36 6.55
CA LEU A 119 -12.38 -11.10 6.77
C LEU A 119 -13.82 -11.13 6.22
N HIS A 120 -14.36 -12.30 5.89
CA HIS A 120 -15.71 -12.51 5.34
C HIS A 120 -15.98 -11.77 4.01
N LEU A 121 -14.95 -11.46 3.23
CA LEU A 121 -15.15 -10.97 1.86
C LEU A 121 -15.77 -12.08 0.98
N PRO A 122 -16.69 -11.73 0.06
CA PRO A 122 -17.25 -12.68 -0.89
C PRO A 122 -16.16 -13.44 -1.66
N ASP A 123 -16.30 -14.77 -1.77
CA ASP A 123 -15.32 -15.64 -2.45
C ASP A 123 -15.00 -15.14 -3.89
N LYS A 124 -15.96 -14.49 -4.56
CA LYS A 124 -15.78 -13.87 -5.88
C LYS A 124 -14.70 -12.77 -5.88
N LEU A 125 -14.67 -11.91 -4.85
CA LEU A 125 -13.67 -10.84 -4.74
C LEU A 125 -12.28 -11.44 -4.48
N VAL A 126 -12.19 -12.41 -3.58
CA VAL A 126 -10.94 -13.11 -3.26
C VAL A 126 -10.37 -13.77 -4.51
N GLN A 127 -11.22 -14.44 -5.30
CA GLN A 127 -10.85 -15.03 -6.58
C GLN A 127 -10.38 -13.98 -7.60
N LEU A 128 -11.09 -12.85 -7.70
CA LEU A 128 -10.71 -11.76 -8.59
C LEU A 128 -9.32 -11.23 -8.23
N PHE A 129 -9.05 -10.96 -6.95
CA PHE A 129 -7.72 -10.54 -6.48
C PHE A 129 -6.62 -11.54 -6.84
N PHE A 130 -6.88 -12.83 -6.63
CA PHE A 130 -5.94 -13.89 -7.00
C PHE A 130 -5.61 -13.90 -8.49
N PHE A 131 -6.64 -13.78 -9.36
CA PHE A 131 -6.44 -13.71 -10.80
C PHE A 131 -5.72 -12.45 -11.23
N THR A 132 -6.08 -11.29 -10.67
CA THR A 132 -5.38 -10.03 -10.93
C THR A 132 -3.90 -10.15 -10.63
N TYR A 133 -3.53 -10.72 -9.48
CA TYR A 133 -2.12 -10.96 -9.15
C TYR A 133 -1.44 -11.96 -10.08
N ARG A 134 -2.09 -13.08 -10.43
CA ARG A 134 -1.49 -14.06 -11.35
C ARG A 134 -1.27 -13.47 -12.75
N TYR A 135 -2.23 -12.69 -13.24
CA TYR A 135 -2.22 -12.16 -14.59
C TYR A 135 -1.47 -10.83 -14.75
N ILE A 136 -1.18 -10.08 -13.67
CA ILE A 136 -0.40 -8.84 -13.76
C ILE A 136 0.97 -9.12 -14.39
N HIS A 137 1.64 -10.20 -13.99
CA HIS A 137 2.94 -10.60 -14.53
C HIS A 137 2.83 -10.97 -16.01
N THR A 138 1.76 -11.67 -16.40
CA THR A 138 1.55 -12.05 -17.79
C THR A 138 1.24 -10.84 -18.67
N ILE A 139 0.37 -9.95 -18.22
CA ILE A 139 0.04 -8.71 -18.94
C ILE A 139 1.28 -7.82 -19.04
N HIS A 140 2.07 -7.72 -17.98
CA HIS A 140 3.34 -6.99 -18.00
C HIS A 140 4.34 -7.56 -19.02
N SER A 141 4.43 -8.88 -19.15
CA SER A 141 5.28 -9.50 -20.18
C SER A 141 4.81 -9.19 -21.61
N GLU A 142 3.49 -9.14 -21.84
CA GLU A 142 2.91 -8.73 -23.12
C GLU A 142 3.15 -7.23 -23.39
N TYR A 143 3.03 -6.40 -22.36
CA TYR A 143 3.36 -4.97 -22.44
C TYR A 143 4.82 -4.76 -22.89
N ILE A 144 5.78 -5.44 -22.24
CA ILE A 144 7.20 -5.37 -22.63
C ILE A 144 7.39 -5.81 -24.08
N ARG A 145 6.75 -6.91 -24.50
CA ARG A 145 6.84 -7.43 -25.87
C ARG A 145 6.34 -6.41 -26.90
N LEU A 146 5.16 -5.82 -26.66
CA LEU A 146 4.58 -4.82 -27.56
C LEU A 146 5.41 -3.53 -27.58
N ASN A 147 5.88 -3.08 -26.42
CA ASN A 147 6.74 -1.91 -26.32
C ASN A 147 8.07 -2.10 -27.07
N ASN A 148 8.68 -3.28 -26.97
CA ASN A 148 9.89 -3.60 -27.72
C ASN A 148 9.63 -3.66 -29.23
N ALA A 149 8.49 -4.19 -29.67
CA ALA A 149 8.12 -4.19 -31.08
C ALA A 149 7.93 -2.76 -31.63
N LEU A 150 7.37 -1.83 -30.83
CA LEU A 150 7.29 -0.41 -31.19
C LEU A 150 8.69 0.20 -31.34
N LYS A 151 9.59 -0.06 -30.38
CA LYS A 151 10.97 0.44 -30.43
C LYS A 151 11.73 -0.05 -31.66
N ILE A 152 11.59 -1.33 -32.03
CA ILE A 152 12.23 -1.89 -33.25
C ILE A 152 11.70 -1.22 -34.52
N ARG A 153 10.42 -0.84 -34.55
CA ARG A 153 9.81 -0.09 -35.66
C ARG A 153 10.22 1.39 -35.70
N GLY A 154 11.18 1.81 -34.87
CA GLY A 154 11.70 3.17 -34.85
C GLY A 154 10.84 4.17 -34.06
N PHE A 155 9.85 3.70 -33.28
CA PHE A 155 9.02 4.59 -32.48
C PHE A 155 9.83 5.27 -31.37
N LYS A 156 9.82 6.61 -31.34
CA LYS A 156 10.43 7.42 -30.29
C LYS A 156 9.32 8.16 -29.52
N PRO A 157 9.19 7.95 -28.19
CA PRO A 157 8.17 8.62 -27.41
C PRO A 157 8.45 10.14 -27.35
N GLN A 158 7.51 10.93 -27.86
CA GLN A 158 7.53 12.40 -27.84
C GLN A 158 6.17 12.95 -27.39
N THR A 159 6.07 14.20 -26.93
CA THR A 159 4.79 14.83 -26.55
C THR A 159 3.99 15.31 -27.77
N ASN A 160 3.68 14.39 -28.70
CA ASN A 160 2.96 14.67 -29.93
C ASN A 160 1.70 13.77 -30.04
N LEU A 161 0.69 14.21 -30.81
CA LEU A 161 -0.56 13.48 -31.02
C LEU A 161 -0.32 12.06 -31.57
N HIS A 162 0.70 11.88 -32.41
CA HIS A 162 1.11 10.58 -32.93
C HIS A 162 1.52 9.60 -31.81
N THR A 163 2.23 10.09 -30.79
CA THR A 163 2.64 9.30 -29.64
C THR A 163 1.43 8.87 -28.82
N TYR A 164 0.50 9.78 -28.54
CA TYR A 164 -0.75 9.46 -27.84
C TYR A 164 -1.58 8.42 -28.60
N LYS A 165 -1.68 8.56 -29.93
CA LYS A 165 -2.38 7.60 -30.80
C LYS A 165 -1.71 6.22 -30.77
N THR A 166 -0.39 6.17 -30.76
CA THR A 166 0.37 4.92 -30.69
C THR A 166 0.20 4.22 -29.33
N TYR A 167 0.21 4.96 -28.23
CA TYR A 167 -0.11 4.41 -26.90
C TYR A 167 -1.56 3.93 -26.82
N ALA A 168 -2.51 4.66 -27.41
CA ALA A 168 -3.90 4.22 -27.48
C ALA A 168 -4.04 2.89 -28.22
N TYR A 169 -3.33 2.70 -29.34
CA TYR A 169 -3.30 1.41 -30.05
C TYR A 169 -2.65 0.30 -29.23
N LEU A 170 -1.57 0.60 -28.50
CA LEU A 170 -0.92 -0.37 -27.61
C LEU A 170 -1.88 -0.82 -26.51
N VAL A 171 -2.57 0.12 -25.84
CA VAL A 171 -3.54 -0.19 -24.79
C VAL A 171 -4.75 -0.93 -25.34
N GLY A 172 -5.29 -0.49 -26.49
CA GLY A 172 -6.39 -1.18 -27.16
C GLY A 172 -6.04 -2.63 -27.52
N MET A 173 -4.85 -2.87 -28.07
CA MET A 173 -4.39 -4.22 -28.38
C MET A 173 -4.21 -5.07 -27.12
N MET A 174 -3.66 -4.51 -26.04
CA MET A 174 -3.55 -5.23 -24.76
C MET A 174 -4.92 -5.60 -24.20
N LEU A 175 -5.91 -4.72 -24.30
CA LEU A 175 -7.27 -4.96 -23.84
C LEU A 175 -7.93 -6.12 -24.61
N VAL A 176 -7.88 -6.10 -25.94
CA VAL A 176 -8.41 -7.17 -26.80
C VAL A 176 -7.75 -8.50 -26.47
N ARG A 177 -6.41 -8.54 -26.39
CA ARG A 177 -5.67 -9.77 -26.04
C ARG A 177 -6.01 -10.29 -24.64
N SER A 178 -6.20 -9.40 -23.68
CA SER A 178 -6.57 -9.77 -22.32
C SER A 178 -7.98 -10.34 -22.24
N TYR A 179 -8.91 -9.78 -23.04
CA TYR A 179 -10.27 -10.28 -23.18
C TYR A 179 -10.33 -11.67 -23.85
N ASP A 180 -9.61 -11.87 -24.96
CA ASP A 180 -9.55 -13.18 -25.60
C ASP A 180 -8.90 -14.24 -24.70
N ARG A 181 -7.88 -13.83 -23.93
CA ARG A 181 -7.27 -14.70 -22.92
C ARG A 181 -8.25 -15.05 -21.80
N SER A 182 -9.02 -14.08 -21.29
CA SER A 182 -10.00 -14.37 -20.22
C SER A 182 -11.06 -15.37 -20.70
N LYS A 183 -11.54 -15.24 -21.95
CA LYS A 183 -12.42 -16.23 -22.59
C LYS A 183 -11.80 -17.62 -22.66
N ARG A 184 -10.58 -17.74 -23.18
CA ARG A 184 -9.87 -19.04 -23.26
C ARG A 184 -9.68 -19.69 -21.90
N VAL A 185 -9.30 -18.90 -20.91
CA VAL A 185 -9.09 -19.33 -19.53
C VAL A 185 -10.41 -19.78 -18.90
N TYR A 186 -11.49 -19.04 -19.11
CA TYR A 186 -12.83 -19.40 -18.63
C TYR A 186 -13.33 -20.70 -19.26
N ASN A 187 -13.20 -20.85 -20.58
CA ASN A 187 -13.58 -22.09 -21.26
C ASN A 187 -12.78 -23.30 -20.75
N ALA A 188 -11.47 -23.14 -20.53
CA ALA A 188 -10.64 -24.18 -19.93
C ALA A 188 -11.06 -24.54 -18.49
N MET A 189 -11.54 -23.55 -17.71
CA MET A 189 -12.11 -23.81 -16.39
C MET A 189 -13.40 -24.63 -16.48
N LEU A 190 -14.30 -24.29 -17.41
CA LEU A 190 -15.55 -25.04 -17.63
C LEU A 190 -15.26 -26.49 -18.01
N CYS A 191 -14.32 -26.75 -18.93
CA CYS A 191 -13.92 -28.11 -19.30
C CYS A 191 -13.35 -28.93 -18.13
N ARG A 192 -12.80 -28.27 -17.10
CA ARG A 192 -12.29 -28.92 -15.87
C ARG A 192 -13.36 -29.07 -14.79
N GLY A 193 -14.63 -28.79 -15.09
CA GLY A 193 -15.76 -28.93 -14.16
C GLY A 193 -15.91 -27.76 -13.19
N PHE A 194 -15.54 -26.54 -13.59
CA PHE A 194 -15.68 -25.36 -12.74
C PHE A 194 -17.14 -25.05 -12.39
N LYS A 195 -17.51 -25.24 -11.11
CA LYS A 195 -18.86 -24.99 -10.55
C LYS A 195 -19.05 -23.58 -9.98
N GLY A 196 -18.30 -22.58 -10.46
CA GLY A 196 -18.41 -21.20 -9.95
C GLY A 196 -17.75 -20.93 -8.60
N LYS A 197 -17.05 -21.92 -8.01
CA LYS A 197 -16.27 -21.78 -6.77
C LYS A 197 -14.86 -22.33 -6.96
N PHE A 198 -13.86 -21.54 -6.57
CA PHE A 198 -12.47 -21.99 -6.46
C PHE A 198 -12.22 -22.55 -5.06
N TRP A 199 -11.87 -23.83 -4.98
CA TRP A 199 -11.42 -24.45 -3.75
C TRP A 199 -9.94 -24.10 -3.55
N THR A 200 -9.63 -23.36 -2.50
CA THR A 200 -8.24 -23.06 -2.12
C THR A 200 -7.56 -24.33 -1.64
N LEU A 201 -6.65 -24.89 -2.43
CA LEU A 201 -5.93 -26.14 -2.12
C LEU A 201 -4.78 -25.97 -1.11
N ASN A 202 -4.40 -24.73 -0.76
CA ASN A 202 -3.35 -24.48 0.22
C ASN A 202 -3.94 -24.12 1.59
N HIS A 203 -3.89 -25.06 2.52
CA HIS A 203 -4.03 -24.80 3.94
C HIS A 203 -2.71 -24.26 4.49
N PHE A 204 -2.77 -23.13 5.19
CA PHE A 204 -1.60 -22.55 5.81
C PHE A 204 -1.29 -23.26 7.13
N VAL A 205 -0.02 -23.58 7.34
CA VAL A 205 0.50 -24.00 8.64
C VAL A 205 0.86 -22.74 9.41
N SER A 206 0.05 -22.40 10.43
CA SER A 206 0.36 -21.32 11.36
C SER A 206 1.70 -21.59 12.05
N LYS A 207 2.73 -20.81 11.71
CA LYS A 207 3.99 -20.84 12.47
C LYS A 207 3.78 -20.10 13.79
N LYS A 208 4.20 -20.72 14.90
CA LYS A 208 4.11 -20.16 16.27
C LYS A 208 4.72 -18.74 16.38
N ALA A 209 5.71 -18.42 15.55
CA ALA A 209 6.31 -17.09 15.45
C ALA A 209 5.34 -15.97 15.00
N ASP A 210 4.37 -16.28 14.14
CA ASP A 210 3.36 -15.29 13.70
C ASP A 210 2.35 -14.97 14.81
N PHE A 211 2.11 -15.93 15.71
CA PHE A 211 1.26 -15.75 16.87
C PHE A 211 1.97 -14.96 17.97
N ALA A 212 3.24 -15.29 18.24
CA ALA A 212 4.08 -14.54 19.18
C ALA A 212 4.27 -13.07 18.74
N ALA A 213 4.56 -12.82 17.46
CA ALA A 213 4.66 -11.46 16.93
C ALA A 213 3.32 -10.70 16.99
N GLY A 214 2.19 -11.40 16.82
CA GLY A 214 0.85 -10.84 17.01
C GLY A 214 0.60 -10.41 18.45
N ILE A 215 0.93 -11.26 19.43
CA ILE A 215 0.75 -10.96 20.86
C ILE A 215 1.63 -9.78 21.28
N VAL A 216 2.91 -9.78 20.91
CA VAL A 216 3.85 -8.70 21.26
C VAL A 216 3.37 -7.35 20.72
N MET A 217 2.88 -7.31 19.47
CA MET A 217 2.33 -6.08 18.94
C MET A 217 1.03 -5.66 19.60
N ILE A 218 0.12 -6.59 19.90
CA ILE A 218 -1.13 -6.27 20.61
C ILE A 218 -0.83 -5.70 22.01
N SER A 219 0.18 -6.23 22.72
CA SER A 219 0.61 -5.68 24.01
C SER A 219 1.19 -4.27 23.87
N CYS A 220 2.01 -4.01 22.85
CA CYS A 220 2.54 -2.67 22.63
C CYS A 220 1.45 -1.68 22.18
N ILE A 221 0.46 -2.15 21.42
CA ILE A 221 -0.72 -1.36 21.03
C ILE A 221 -1.56 -1.01 22.26
N MET A 222 -1.80 -1.95 23.19
CA MET A 222 -2.47 -1.63 24.46
C MET A 222 -1.67 -0.64 25.30
N GLY A 223 -0.33 -0.74 25.31
CA GLY A 223 0.54 0.26 25.94
C GLY A 223 0.37 1.66 25.37
N LEU A 224 0.24 1.77 24.03
CA LEU A 224 -0.04 3.04 23.37
C LEU A 224 -1.42 3.60 23.70
N VAL A 225 -2.45 2.75 23.85
CA VAL A 225 -3.79 3.18 24.27
C VAL A 225 -3.78 3.71 25.70
N LEU A 226 -3.05 3.08 26.62
CA LEU A 226 -2.91 3.57 28.00
C LEU A 226 -2.14 4.90 28.08
N LEU A 227 -1.27 5.16 27.11
CA LEU A 227 -0.50 6.40 26.99
C LEU A 227 -1.21 7.50 26.19
N SER A 228 -2.26 7.15 25.43
CA SER A 228 -3.09 8.07 24.61
C SER A 228 -4.09 8.86 25.44
#